data_AF-A0A3S8U6B5-F1
#
_entry.id   AF-A0A3S8U6B5-F1
#
_cell.length_a   1.000
_cell.length_b   1.000
_cell.length_c   1.000
_cell.angle_alpha   90.00
_cell.angle_beta   90.00
_cell.angle_gamma   90.00
#
_symmetry.space_group_name_H-M   'P 1'
#
loop_
_entity.id
_entity.type
_entity.pdbx_description
1 polymer ?
#
loop_
_entity_poly.entity_id
_entity_poly.type
_entity_poly.pdbx_seq_one_letter_code
_entity_poly.pdbx_strand_id
1 'polypeptide(L)'
;MSQSLARIFAILALPLLAACAGSPRTDDAPAAVPGYEGIQDGEFFIEPVPERFLAGGNQKQEVAFAGDEAPGTVVVDTFARKLYFVMEGGRAMSYPIAVGREGLSFRGTGVVGRKAEWPSWQPTANMIRTRPDLYAAYAGGLPGGLQNPLGARALYLYRGGRDTMFRIHGTSDAASVGYATSAGCIRLFNQDAIDLYNRVPNGARVKVRTEAESLAAEGPQMEDAYGRVVPATPENMTKKEKDLVLIARQAEKDRAAAEKADRKRLAACKRRGITPDDCPGPELPDAVVTVGTSDTSTNG
;
A
#
# COMPACT_ATOMS: atom_id res chain seq x y z
N MET A 1 59.15 -12.94 -72.06
CA MET A 1 60.33 -13.23 -71.21
C MET A 1 59.93 -12.81 -69.80
N SER A 2 59.51 -13.75 -68.93
CA SER A 2 60.33 -14.68 -68.13
C SER A 2 60.58 -14.09 -66.73
N GLN A 3 60.19 -14.88 -65.72
CA GLN A 3 60.63 -14.89 -64.31
C GLN A 3 60.01 -13.87 -63.34
N SER A 4 59.77 -14.16 -62.05
CA SER A 4 59.61 -15.40 -61.27
C SER A 4 59.41 -14.95 -59.81
N LEU A 5 58.56 -15.67 -59.07
CA LEU A 5 58.67 -16.03 -57.65
C LEU A 5 59.17 -14.99 -56.62
N ALA A 6 58.31 -14.62 -55.66
CA ALA A 6 58.61 -14.78 -54.24
C ALA A 6 57.33 -14.73 -53.38
N ARG A 7 57.14 -15.80 -52.62
CA ARG A 7 56.12 -15.98 -51.57
C ARG A 7 56.48 -15.13 -50.36
N ILE A 8 55.55 -14.32 -49.84
CA ILE A 8 55.50 -14.02 -48.40
C ILE A 8 54.04 -14.09 -47.94
N PHE A 9 53.80 -15.02 -47.01
CA PHE A 9 52.59 -15.18 -46.24
C PHE A 9 52.32 -13.92 -45.41
N ALA A 10 51.11 -13.37 -45.51
CA ALA A 10 50.53 -12.54 -44.46
C ALA A 10 49.04 -12.86 -44.38
N ILE A 11 48.71 -13.89 -43.61
CA ILE A 11 47.35 -14.18 -43.15
C ILE A 11 47.00 -13.05 -42.19
N LEU A 12 46.37 -11.99 -42.69
CA LEU A 12 45.73 -10.98 -41.86
C LEU A 12 44.33 -11.50 -41.51
N ALA A 13 44.23 -12.13 -40.34
CA ALA A 13 42.97 -12.42 -39.68
C ALA A 13 42.27 -11.10 -39.35
N LEU A 14 41.22 -10.77 -40.10
CA LEU A 14 40.25 -9.75 -39.66
C LEU A 14 39.29 -10.39 -38.66
N PRO A 15 39.18 -9.86 -37.43
CA PRO A 15 38.32 -10.43 -36.41
C PRO A 15 36.85 -10.19 -36.80
N LEU A 16 36.05 -11.25 -36.73
CA LEU A 16 34.62 -11.16 -36.58
C LEU A 16 34.33 -10.21 -35.40
N LEU A 17 33.78 -9.02 -35.67
CA LEU A 17 33.04 -8.28 -34.65
C LEU A 17 31.80 -9.11 -34.30
N ALA A 18 31.99 -10.09 -33.43
CA ALA A 18 30.92 -10.65 -32.65
C ALA A 18 30.37 -9.51 -31.80
N ALA A 19 29.23 -8.98 -32.23
CA ALA A 19 28.44 -8.06 -31.44
C ALA A 19 28.12 -8.75 -30.12
N CYS A 20 28.83 -8.36 -29.05
CA CYS A 20 28.35 -8.52 -27.69
C CYS A 20 27.15 -7.59 -27.53
N ALA A 21 26.02 -7.91 -28.17
CA ALA A 21 24.73 -7.50 -27.68
C ALA A 21 24.58 -8.24 -26.35
N GLY A 22 25.05 -7.61 -25.26
CA GLY A 22 24.66 -8.03 -23.94
C GLY A 22 23.14 -8.07 -23.94
N SER A 23 22.56 -9.23 -23.65
CA SER A 23 21.14 -9.34 -23.39
C SER A 23 20.76 -8.20 -22.45
N PRO A 24 19.65 -7.47 -22.72
CA PRO A 24 19.18 -6.51 -21.74
C PRO A 24 19.11 -7.24 -20.41
N ARG A 25 19.73 -6.68 -19.36
CA ARG A 25 19.42 -7.10 -18.00
C ARG A 25 17.91 -7.00 -17.92
N THR A 26 17.24 -8.13 -17.86
CA THR A 26 15.89 -8.18 -17.34
C THR A 26 16.06 -7.72 -15.91
N ASP A 27 15.84 -6.43 -15.67
CA ASP A 27 15.66 -5.92 -14.32
C ASP A 27 14.68 -6.89 -13.67
N ASP A 28 15.11 -7.48 -12.54
CA ASP A 28 14.35 -8.49 -11.81
C ASP A 28 12.97 -7.91 -11.49
N ALA A 29 12.00 -8.19 -12.36
CA ALA A 29 10.60 -7.90 -12.08
C ALA A 29 10.31 -8.60 -10.75
N PRO A 30 9.84 -7.87 -9.72
CA PRO A 30 9.63 -8.47 -8.41
C PRO A 30 8.76 -9.72 -8.58
N ALA A 31 9.19 -10.83 -7.97
CA ALA A 31 8.49 -12.10 -8.08
C ALA A 31 7.01 -11.90 -7.78
N ALA A 32 6.15 -12.24 -8.74
CA ALA A 32 4.73 -11.99 -8.63
C ALA A 32 4.14 -12.90 -7.54
N VAL A 33 3.57 -12.31 -6.49
CA VAL A 33 2.88 -13.07 -5.44
C VAL A 33 1.50 -13.47 -5.94
N PRO A 34 1.10 -14.76 -5.84
CA PRO A 34 -0.19 -15.22 -6.34
C PRO A 34 -1.38 -14.39 -5.85
N GLY A 35 -2.19 -13.89 -6.78
CA GLY A 35 -3.34 -13.03 -6.51
C GLY A 35 -3.00 -11.56 -6.25
N TYR A 36 -1.72 -11.17 -6.34
CA TYR A 36 -1.19 -9.82 -6.16
C TYR A 36 -0.29 -9.39 -7.32
N GLU A 37 -0.45 -10.03 -8.47
CA GLU A 37 0.25 -9.73 -9.70
C GLU A 37 -0.22 -8.38 -10.28
N GLY A 38 0.48 -7.94 -11.33
CA GLY A 38 0.04 -6.80 -12.12
C GLY A 38 -1.25 -7.14 -12.87
N ILE A 39 -2.23 -6.23 -12.85
CA ILE A 39 -3.54 -6.43 -13.48
C ILE A 39 -3.78 -5.32 -14.51
N GLN A 40 -4.04 -5.71 -15.76
CA GLN A 40 -4.63 -4.80 -16.75
C GLN A 40 -6.15 -4.75 -16.55
N ASP A 41 -6.68 -3.59 -16.19
CA ASP A 41 -8.10 -3.36 -15.91
C ASP A 41 -8.62 -2.19 -16.75
N GLY A 42 -9.16 -2.52 -17.92
CA GLY A 42 -9.52 -1.52 -18.93
C GLY A 42 -8.30 -0.75 -19.42
N GLU A 43 -8.31 0.57 -19.29
CA GLU A 43 -7.22 1.47 -19.68
C GLU A 43 -6.10 1.58 -18.63
N PHE A 44 -6.31 1.04 -17.42
CA PHE A 44 -5.37 1.19 -16.32
C PHE A 44 -4.58 -0.10 -16.07
N PHE A 45 -3.27 0.03 -15.94
CA PHE A 45 -2.41 -1.03 -15.46
C PHE A 45 -2.13 -0.84 -13.97
N ILE A 46 -2.58 -1.80 -13.15
CA ILE A 46 -2.33 -1.83 -11.71
C ILE A 46 -1.04 -2.61 -11.49
N GLU A 47 -0.05 -1.95 -10.91
CA GLU A 47 1.23 -2.56 -10.57
C GLU A 47 1.08 -3.73 -9.56
N PRO A 48 1.95 -4.76 -9.64
CA PRO A 48 1.97 -5.82 -8.65
C PRO A 48 2.26 -5.26 -7.25
N VAL A 49 1.65 -5.86 -6.23
CA VAL A 49 1.92 -5.43 -4.84
C VAL A 49 3.30 -5.95 -4.42
N PRO A 50 4.22 -5.07 -3.99
CA PRO A 50 5.52 -5.50 -3.51
C PRO A 50 5.42 -6.47 -2.33
N GLU A 51 6.19 -7.56 -2.36
CA GLU A 51 6.16 -8.63 -1.35
C GLU A 51 6.32 -8.11 0.10
N ARG A 52 7.13 -7.06 0.30
CA ARG A 52 7.30 -6.41 1.61
C ARG A 52 5.99 -5.92 2.23
N PHE A 53 4.99 -5.56 1.42
CA PHE A 53 3.67 -5.14 1.89
C PHE A 53 2.75 -6.32 2.16
N LEU A 54 3.09 -7.51 1.68
CA LEU A 54 2.31 -8.74 1.82
C LEU A 54 2.80 -9.62 2.99
N ALA A 55 3.86 -9.20 3.68
CA ALA A 55 4.46 -9.93 4.81
C ALA A 55 3.52 -9.99 6.03
N GLY A 56 3.69 -11.03 6.86
CA GLY A 56 2.97 -11.16 8.14
C GLY A 56 1.49 -11.48 8.01
N GLY A 57 1.08 -12.14 6.91
CA GLY A 57 -0.31 -12.48 6.66
C GLY A 57 -1.15 -11.31 6.10
N ASN A 58 -0.50 -10.25 5.61
CA ASN A 58 -1.14 -9.12 4.94
C ASN A 58 -1.54 -9.48 3.49
N GLN A 59 -2.22 -10.62 3.34
CA GLN A 59 -2.68 -11.21 2.09
C GLN A 59 -4.07 -11.78 2.28
N LYS A 60 -4.86 -11.81 1.21
CA LYS A 60 -6.16 -12.46 1.20
C LYS A 60 -5.97 -13.95 1.37
N GLN A 61 -6.87 -14.55 2.14
CA GLN A 61 -6.81 -15.97 2.44
C GLN A 61 -8.20 -16.49 2.75
N GLU A 62 -8.47 -17.71 2.30
CA GLU A 62 -9.67 -18.41 2.71
C GLU A 62 -9.48 -18.99 4.12
N VAL A 63 -10.32 -18.56 5.05
CA VAL A 63 -10.26 -18.97 6.46
C VAL A 63 -11.52 -19.73 6.87
N ALA A 64 -11.43 -20.47 7.97
CA ALA A 64 -12.63 -20.89 8.69
C ALA A 64 -13.32 -19.65 9.28
N PHE A 65 -14.65 -19.61 9.22
CA PHE A 65 -15.45 -18.51 9.71
C PHE A 65 -16.40 -19.01 10.80
N ALA A 66 -16.16 -18.58 12.03
CA ALA A 66 -16.91 -18.99 13.21
C ALA A 66 -18.09 -18.04 13.56
N GLY A 67 -18.40 -17.07 12.70
CA GLY A 67 -19.52 -16.15 12.90
C GLY A 67 -20.85 -16.71 12.40
N ASP A 68 -21.95 -16.14 12.91
CA ASP A 68 -23.32 -16.54 12.55
C ASP A 68 -23.86 -15.83 11.30
N GLU A 69 -23.05 -14.97 10.68
CA GLU A 69 -23.46 -14.25 9.48
C GLU A 69 -23.70 -15.18 8.28
N ALA A 70 -24.75 -14.92 7.52
CA ALA A 70 -25.09 -15.75 6.35
C ALA A 70 -24.09 -15.56 5.20
N PRO A 71 -23.89 -16.58 4.33
CA PRO A 71 -23.11 -16.45 3.10
C PRO A 71 -23.54 -15.23 2.25
N GLY A 72 -22.56 -14.56 1.64
CA GLY A 72 -22.75 -13.31 0.91
C GLY A 72 -22.69 -12.04 1.78
N THR A 73 -22.54 -12.18 3.11
CA THR A 73 -22.34 -11.04 4.02
C THR A 73 -20.90 -10.56 3.99
N VAL A 74 -20.70 -9.24 4.03
CA VAL A 74 -19.40 -8.62 4.30
C VAL A 74 -19.30 -8.27 5.79
N VAL A 75 -18.31 -8.81 6.49
CA VAL A 75 -18.05 -8.50 7.89
C VAL A 75 -16.74 -7.73 7.99
N VAL A 76 -16.78 -6.54 8.56
CA VAL A 76 -15.61 -5.67 8.76
C VAL A 76 -15.21 -5.72 10.22
N ASP A 77 -13.98 -6.13 10.47
CA ASP A 77 -13.36 -6.12 11.78
C ASP A 77 -12.25 -5.05 11.81
N THR A 78 -12.60 -3.87 12.32
CA THR A 78 -11.66 -2.74 12.38
C THR A 78 -10.58 -2.92 13.44
N PHE A 79 -10.80 -3.78 14.44
CA PHE A 79 -9.87 -4.01 15.55
C PHE A 79 -8.79 -5.02 15.16
N ALA A 80 -9.16 -6.06 14.42
CA ALA A 80 -8.22 -7.00 13.82
C ALA A 80 -7.69 -6.56 12.45
N ARG A 81 -8.19 -5.44 11.90
CA ARG A 81 -7.90 -4.94 10.54
C ARG A 81 -8.09 -6.00 9.47
N LYS A 82 -9.24 -6.68 9.53
CA LYS A 82 -9.65 -7.67 8.53
C LYS A 82 -11.05 -7.37 8.02
N LEU A 83 -11.29 -7.73 6.77
CA LEU A 83 -12.61 -7.81 6.16
C LEU A 83 -12.86 -9.24 5.73
N TYR A 84 -14.06 -9.74 5.96
CA TYR A 84 -14.48 -11.08 5.60
C TYR A 84 -15.62 -11.01 4.61
N PHE A 85 -15.51 -11.73 3.49
CA PHE A 85 -16.66 -12.10 2.68
C PHE A 85 -17.07 -13.52 3.05
N VAL A 86 -18.24 -13.65 3.70
CA VAL A 86 -18.72 -14.94 4.20
C VAL A 86 -19.15 -15.83 3.04
N MET A 87 -18.65 -17.06 3.04
CA MET A 87 -18.94 -18.09 2.04
C MET A 87 -19.69 -19.25 2.70
N GLU A 88 -20.13 -20.19 1.89
CA GLU A 88 -20.76 -21.42 2.38
C GLU A 88 -19.76 -22.32 3.13
N GLY A 89 -20.26 -23.31 3.86
CA GLY A 89 -19.43 -24.31 4.53
C GLY A 89 -18.63 -23.80 5.73
N GLY A 90 -19.07 -22.69 6.36
CA GLY A 90 -18.37 -22.09 7.50
C GLY A 90 -17.01 -21.52 7.11
N ARG A 91 -16.90 -20.98 5.89
CA ARG A 91 -15.68 -20.37 5.35
C ARG A 91 -15.90 -18.89 5.07
N ALA A 92 -14.82 -18.14 4.98
CA ALA A 92 -14.84 -16.77 4.48
C ALA A 92 -13.55 -16.47 3.71
N MET A 93 -13.63 -15.59 2.72
CA MET A 93 -12.43 -14.92 2.20
C MET A 93 -12.10 -13.76 3.13
N SER A 94 -10.94 -13.83 3.80
CA SER A 94 -10.39 -12.77 4.63
C SER A 94 -9.50 -11.87 3.79
N TYR A 95 -9.61 -10.56 3.97
CA TYR A 95 -8.78 -9.55 3.33
C TYR A 95 -8.16 -8.65 4.39
N PRO A 96 -6.87 -8.31 4.27
CA PRO A 96 -6.30 -7.25 5.09
C PRO A 96 -6.91 -5.90 4.72
N ILE A 97 -7.10 -5.03 5.71
CA ILE A 97 -7.64 -3.68 5.47
C ILE A 97 -6.80 -2.60 6.17
N ALA A 98 -6.76 -1.42 5.56
CA ALA A 98 -6.44 -0.20 6.28
C ALA A 98 -7.73 0.41 6.84
N VAL A 99 -7.66 0.92 8.07
CA VAL A 99 -8.79 1.58 8.73
C VAL A 99 -8.40 3.01 9.03
N GLY A 100 -9.22 3.97 8.61
CA GLY A 100 -9.01 5.37 9.00
C GLY A 100 -9.68 5.78 10.28
N ARG A 101 -9.37 7.00 10.72
CA ARG A 101 -10.03 7.66 11.86
C ARG A 101 -11.55 7.71 11.68
N GLU A 102 -12.00 7.99 10.45
CA GLU A 102 -13.43 7.94 10.09
C GLU A 102 -13.95 6.50 9.92
N GLY A 103 -13.06 5.54 9.61
CA GLY A 103 -13.30 4.09 9.66
C GLY A 103 -14.01 3.62 10.93
N LEU A 104 -13.69 4.23 12.08
CA LEU A 104 -14.26 3.92 13.40
C LEU A 104 -15.65 4.51 13.65
N SER A 105 -16.11 5.42 12.78
CA SER A 105 -17.38 6.14 12.94
C SER A 105 -18.58 5.35 12.40
N PHE A 106 -18.38 4.51 11.38
CA PHE A 106 -19.43 3.63 10.89
C PHE A 106 -19.49 2.36 11.74
N ARG A 107 -20.57 2.23 12.51
CA ARG A 107 -20.81 1.09 13.42
C ARG A 107 -22.13 0.41 13.10
N GLY A 108 -22.22 -0.88 13.41
CA GLY A 108 -23.44 -1.67 13.20
C GLY A 108 -23.55 -2.18 11.77
N THR A 109 -24.77 -2.13 11.21
CA THR A 109 -25.08 -2.79 9.94
C THR A 109 -25.45 -1.82 8.82
N GLY A 110 -25.27 -2.26 7.58
CA GLY A 110 -25.69 -1.56 6.37
C GLY A 110 -25.82 -2.54 5.23
N VAL A 111 -25.99 -2.01 4.02
CA VAL A 111 -25.99 -2.80 2.78
C VAL A 111 -25.11 -2.13 1.73
N VAL A 112 -24.59 -2.90 0.79
CA VAL A 112 -23.97 -2.35 -0.42
C VAL A 112 -25.07 -1.80 -1.32
N GLY A 113 -25.25 -0.47 -1.31
CA GLY A 113 -26.32 0.17 -2.09
C GLY A 113 -25.92 0.42 -3.55
N ARG A 114 -24.65 0.76 -3.77
CA ARG A 114 -24.08 0.87 -5.12
C ARG A 114 -22.63 0.43 -5.15
N LYS A 115 -22.16 0.18 -6.35
CA LYS A 115 -20.82 -0.28 -6.69
C LYS A 115 -20.31 0.55 -7.85
N ALA A 116 -19.01 0.88 -7.85
CA ALA A 116 -18.38 1.60 -8.95
C ALA A 116 -16.99 1.03 -9.26
N GLU A 117 -16.67 0.99 -10.54
CA GLU A 117 -15.32 0.79 -11.07
C GLU A 117 -14.70 2.16 -11.34
N TRP A 118 -13.41 2.31 -11.02
CA TRP A 118 -12.66 3.56 -11.13
C TRP A 118 -13.47 4.79 -10.69
N PRO A 119 -13.96 4.82 -9.44
CA PRO A 119 -14.84 5.89 -8.97
C PRO A 119 -14.12 7.24 -8.96
N SER A 120 -14.84 8.30 -9.28
CA SER A 120 -14.39 9.66 -8.96
C SER A 120 -14.34 9.87 -7.45
N TRP A 121 -13.40 10.69 -6.99
CA TRP A 121 -13.29 11.08 -5.59
C TRP A 121 -13.33 12.59 -5.44
N GLN A 122 -13.91 13.06 -4.34
CA GLN A 122 -13.86 14.47 -3.97
C GLN A 122 -13.64 14.58 -2.46
N PRO A 123 -12.70 15.41 -2.00
CA PRO A 123 -12.53 15.66 -0.57
C PRO A 123 -13.78 16.34 0.00
N THR A 124 -14.11 16.03 1.25
CA THR A 124 -15.22 16.72 1.92
C THR A 124 -14.87 18.17 2.22
N ALA A 125 -15.87 19.04 2.38
CA ALA A 125 -15.64 20.42 2.80
C ALA A 125 -14.87 20.52 4.13
N ASN A 126 -15.08 19.54 5.03
CA ASN A 126 -14.34 19.47 6.29
C ASN A 126 -12.85 19.19 6.05
N MET A 127 -12.53 18.24 5.17
CA MET A 127 -11.13 17.93 4.81
C MET A 127 -10.42 19.15 4.22
N ILE A 128 -11.04 19.84 3.26
CA ILE A 128 -10.49 21.07 2.65
C ILE A 128 -10.23 22.13 3.72
N ARG A 129 -11.17 22.32 4.65
CA ARG A 129 -11.06 23.33 5.72
C ARG A 129 -9.97 23.01 6.74
N THR A 130 -9.79 21.74 7.11
CA THR A 130 -8.85 21.34 8.17
C THR A 130 -7.44 21.07 7.66
N ARG A 131 -7.29 20.61 6.41
CA ARG A 131 -6.01 20.32 5.76
C ARG A 131 -5.98 20.88 4.32
N PRO A 132 -6.06 22.21 4.16
CA PRO A 132 -6.06 22.83 2.82
C PRO A 132 -4.74 22.58 2.07
N ASP A 133 -3.63 22.42 2.79
CA ASP A 133 -2.32 22.04 2.27
C ASP A 133 -2.36 20.74 1.46
N LEU A 134 -3.21 19.79 1.87
CA LEU A 134 -3.36 18.50 1.19
C LEU A 134 -4.53 18.47 0.20
N TYR A 135 -5.63 19.17 0.50
CA TYR A 135 -6.91 18.94 -0.20
C TYR A 135 -7.40 20.09 -1.06
N ALA A 136 -6.88 21.31 -0.91
CA ALA A 136 -7.39 22.47 -1.65
C ALA A 136 -7.22 22.31 -3.17
N ALA A 137 -6.09 21.74 -3.61
CA ALA A 137 -5.82 21.45 -5.03
C ALA A 137 -6.83 20.47 -5.65
N TYR A 138 -7.48 19.64 -4.83
CA TYR A 138 -8.42 18.60 -5.26
C TYR A 138 -9.88 18.97 -4.97
N ALA A 139 -10.18 20.23 -4.66
CA ALA A 139 -11.54 20.67 -4.33
C ALA A 139 -12.55 20.40 -5.48
N GLY A 140 -12.09 20.42 -6.73
CA GLY A 140 -12.88 20.05 -7.92
C GLY A 140 -13.08 18.55 -8.13
N GLY A 141 -12.48 17.73 -7.27
CA GLY A 141 -12.48 16.27 -7.38
C GLY A 141 -11.38 15.72 -8.29
N LEU A 142 -11.22 14.42 -8.23
CA LEU A 142 -10.36 13.62 -9.08
C LEU A 142 -11.23 12.63 -9.88
N PRO A 143 -10.98 12.48 -11.19
CA PRO A 143 -11.61 11.41 -11.96
C PRO A 143 -11.09 10.04 -11.49
N GLY A 144 -11.73 8.96 -11.95
CA GLY A 144 -11.20 7.61 -11.79
C GLY A 144 -9.80 7.48 -12.38
N GLY A 145 -8.93 6.73 -11.72
CA GLY A 145 -7.60 6.39 -12.23
C GLY A 145 -6.62 5.99 -11.13
N LEU A 146 -5.38 5.67 -11.54
CA LEU A 146 -4.36 5.10 -10.66
C LEU A 146 -3.96 5.99 -9.48
N GLN A 147 -4.08 7.32 -9.63
CA GLN A 147 -3.76 8.29 -8.58
C GLN A 147 -4.95 8.59 -7.65
N ASN A 148 -6.14 8.08 -7.96
CA ASN A 148 -7.34 8.34 -7.18
C ASN A 148 -7.28 7.56 -5.85
N PRO A 149 -7.53 8.21 -4.70
CA PRO A 149 -7.43 7.56 -3.39
C PRO A 149 -8.49 6.48 -3.13
N LEU A 150 -9.56 6.41 -3.93
CA LEU A 150 -10.54 5.33 -3.87
C LEU A 150 -10.08 4.07 -4.64
N GLY A 151 -9.02 4.16 -5.43
CA GLY A 151 -8.46 3.04 -6.19
C GLY A 151 -9.40 2.47 -7.25
N ALA A 152 -9.22 1.19 -7.55
CA ALA A 152 -9.86 0.54 -8.70
C ALA A 152 -11.35 0.28 -8.52
N ARG A 153 -11.83 0.02 -7.29
CA ARG A 153 -13.23 -0.32 -7.00
C ARG A 153 -13.70 0.35 -5.71
N ALA A 154 -14.99 0.66 -5.64
CA ALA A 154 -15.64 1.09 -4.40
C ALA A 154 -17.04 0.48 -4.22
N LEU A 155 -17.31 0.01 -3.02
CA LEU A 155 -18.62 -0.37 -2.50
C LEU A 155 -19.14 0.76 -1.61
N TYR A 156 -20.31 1.29 -1.91
CA TYR A 156 -20.92 2.40 -1.17
C TYR A 156 -21.98 1.85 -0.22
N LEU A 157 -21.85 2.19 1.06
CA LEU A 157 -22.70 1.63 2.09
C LEU A 157 -23.93 2.49 2.32
N TYR A 158 -25.07 1.82 2.41
CA TYR A 158 -26.37 2.44 2.60
C TYR A 158 -27.01 1.92 3.88
N ARG A 159 -27.79 2.77 4.55
CA ARG A 159 -28.61 2.41 5.71
C ARG A 159 -29.97 3.08 5.57
N GLY A 160 -31.05 2.30 5.63
CA GLY A 160 -32.41 2.82 5.47
C GLY A 160 -32.62 3.59 4.16
N GLY A 161 -31.99 3.14 3.07
CA GLY A 161 -32.07 3.77 1.75
C GLY A 161 -31.22 5.03 1.55
N ARG A 162 -30.41 5.44 2.55
CA ARG A 162 -29.54 6.62 2.44
C ARG A 162 -28.07 6.22 2.40
N ASP A 163 -27.28 6.91 1.57
CA ASP A 163 -25.82 6.79 1.53
C ASP A 163 -25.25 7.23 2.89
N THR A 164 -24.43 6.38 3.50
CA THR A 164 -23.80 6.65 4.80
C THR A 164 -22.54 7.49 4.66
N MET A 165 -22.13 7.79 3.43
CA MET A 165 -20.82 8.34 3.10
C MET A 165 -19.67 7.44 3.58
N PHE A 166 -19.93 6.16 3.76
CA PHE A 166 -18.92 5.17 4.09
C PHE A 166 -18.69 4.22 2.91
N ARG A 167 -17.43 3.89 2.67
CA ARG A 167 -17.01 3.08 1.53
C ARG A 167 -16.05 1.97 1.95
N ILE A 168 -16.13 0.87 1.21
CA ILE A 168 -15.08 -0.14 1.17
C ILE A 168 -14.46 -0.01 -0.22
N HIS A 169 -13.18 0.31 -0.31
CA HIS A 169 -12.59 0.72 -1.59
C HIS A 169 -11.13 0.27 -1.73
N GLY A 170 -10.59 0.36 -2.95
CA GLY A 170 -9.17 0.14 -3.24
C GLY A 170 -8.28 1.26 -2.70
N THR A 171 -7.05 1.38 -3.17
CA THR A 171 -6.15 2.47 -2.77
C THR A 171 -5.10 2.70 -3.84
N SER A 172 -4.69 3.96 -4.04
CA SER A 172 -3.48 4.28 -4.81
C SER A 172 -2.20 4.05 -4.00
N ASP A 173 -2.31 3.94 -2.67
CA ASP A 173 -1.20 3.68 -1.76
C ASP A 173 -1.30 2.27 -1.15
N ALA A 174 -0.65 1.31 -1.82
CA ALA A 174 -0.58 -0.08 -1.37
C ALA A 174 0.15 -0.21 -0.01
N ALA A 175 1.10 0.67 0.30
CA ALA A 175 1.85 0.60 1.55
C ALA A 175 0.96 0.87 2.77
N SER A 176 -0.19 1.53 2.59
CA SER A 176 -1.12 1.83 3.67
C SER A 176 -1.91 0.63 4.20
N VAL A 177 -2.04 -0.46 3.44
CA VAL A 177 -2.88 -1.62 3.80
C VAL A 177 -2.25 -2.40 4.95
N GLY A 178 -3.04 -2.68 5.99
CA GLY A 178 -2.59 -3.31 7.24
C GLY A 178 -2.27 -2.33 8.36
N TYR A 179 -2.29 -1.02 8.09
CA TYR A 179 -1.97 0.05 9.04
C TYR A 179 -3.17 0.96 9.37
N ALA A 180 -3.09 1.70 10.47
CA ALA A 180 -4.05 2.75 10.84
C ALA A 180 -3.60 4.13 10.33
N THR A 181 -3.54 4.30 9.01
CA THR A 181 -2.86 5.46 8.37
C THR A 181 -3.83 6.44 7.68
N SER A 182 -5.12 6.33 7.98
CA SER A 182 -6.15 6.86 7.10
C SER A 182 -7.02 7.94 7.74
N ALA A 183 -7.32 9.00 6.97
CA ALA A 183 -8.40 9.94 7.30
C ALA A 183 -9.79 9.38 6.91
N GLY A 184 -9.86 8.36 6.06
CA GLY A 184 -11.09 7.90 5.39
C GLY A 184 -11.60 6.52 5.83
N CYS A 185 -12.36 5.88 4.95
CA CYS A 185 -13.11 4.63 5.20
C CYS A 185 -12.21 3.37 5.23
N ILE A 186 -12.71 2.23 4.73
CA ILE A 186 -11.98 0.94 4.68
C ILE A 186 -11.26 0.81 3.34
N ARG A 187 -9.94 0.62 3.38
CA ARG A 187 -9.12 0.44 2.17
C ARG A 187 -8.61 -0.98 2.03
N LEU A 188 -8.55 -1.46 0.80
CA LEU A 188 -7.95 -2.71 0.38
C LEU A 188 -6.85 -2.44 -0.66
N PHE A 189 -5.98 -3.42 -0.88
CA PHE A 189 -5.21 -3.47 -2.13
C PHE A 189 -6.18 -3.47 -3.32
N ASN A 190 -5.79 -2.89 -4.46
CA ASN A 190 -6.68 -2.83 -5.63
C ASN A 190 -7.06 -4.24 -6.12
N GLN A 191 -6.14 -5.20 -6.07
CA GLN A 191 -6.37 -6.60 -6.39
C GLN A 191 -7.48 -7.21 -5.52
N ASP A 192 -7.44 -6.91 -4.21
CA ASP A 192 -8.43 -7.39 -3.26
C ASP A 192 -9.76 -6.65 -3.38
N ALA A 193 -9.74 -5.35 -3.71
CA ALA A 193 -10.94 -4.57 -3.99
C ALA A 193 -11.66 -5.09 -5.24
N ILE A 194 -10.92 -5.48 -6.29
CA ILE A 194 -11.47 -6.10 -7.51
C ILE A 194 -12.09 -7.46 -7.18
N ASP A 195 -11.37 -8.32 -6.45
CA ASP A 195 -11.89 -9.63 -6.05
C ASP A 195 -13.17 -9.49 -5.20
N LEU A 196 -13.16 -8.66 -4.16
CA LEU A 196 -14.33 -8.39 -3.33
C LEU A 196 -15.49 -7.80 -4.14
N TYR A 197 -15.21 -6.85 -5.03
CA TYR A 197 -16.21 -6.26 -5.91
C TYR A 197 -16.89 -7.33 -6.77
N ASN A 198 -16.15 -8.26 -7.34
CA ASN A 198 -16.74 -9.30 -8.19
C ASN A 198 -17.60 -10.31 -7.40
N ARG A 199 -17.31 -10.51 -6.11
CA ARG A 199 -18.06 -11.42 -5.23
C ARG A 199 -19.33 -10.81 -4.65
N VAL A 200 -19.29 -9.52 -4.30
CA VAL A 200 -20.34 -8.87 -3.51
C VAL A 200 -21.44 -8.30 -4.41
N PRO A 201 -22.69 -8.80 -4.34
CA PRO A 201 -23.81 -8.21 -5.08
C PRO A 201 -24.30 -6.90 -4.45
N ASN A 202 -25.01 -6.08 -5.23
CA ASN A 202 -25.80 -4.99 -4.65
C ASN A 202 -26.86 -5.58 -3.69
N GLY A 203 -27.13 -4.89 -2.59
CA GLY A 203 -27.99 -5.34 -1.51
C GLY A 203 -27.31 -6.26 -0.49
N ALA A 204 -26.06 -6.69 -0.73
CA ALA A 204 -25.31 -7.51 0.23
C ALA A 204 -25.22 -6.82 1.59
N ARG A 205 -25.45 -7.59 2.66
CA ARG A 205 -25.36 -7.10 4.03
C ARG A 205 -23.92 -6.78 4.39
N VAL A 206 -23.72 -5.67 5.08
CA VAL A 206 -22.45 -5.31 5.70
C VAL A 206 -22.64 -5.21 7.21
N LYS A 207 -21.76 -5.83 7.99
CA LYS A 207 -21.71 -5.73 9.45
C LYS A 207 -20.32 -5.26 9.87
N VAL A 208 -20.25 -4.23 10.69
CA VAL A 208 -19.00 -3.85 11.39
C VAL A 208 -19.05 -4.44 12.78
N ARG A 209 -18.04 -5.24 13.12
CA ARG A 209 -17.94 -5.87 14.44
C ARG A 209 -17.71 -4.83 15.54
N THR A 210 -18.32 -5.07 16.70
CA THR A 210 -17.92 -4.38 17.92
C THR A 210 -16.60 -4.93 18.45
N GLU A 211 -15.97 -4.22 19.38
CA GLU A 211 -14.74 -4.69 20.03
C GLU A 211 -14.94 -6.05 20.71
N ALA A 212 -16.05 -6.24 21.43
CA ALA A 212 -16.37 -7.51 22.06
C ALA A 212 -16.54 -8.67 21.06
N GLU A 213 -17.15 -8.43 19.90
CA GLU A 213 -17.29 -9.44 18.85
C GLU A 213 -15.94 -9.77 18.21
N SER A 214 -15.10 -8.76 17.99
CA SER A 214 -13.73 -8.95 17.50
C SER A 214 -12.89 -9.75 18.49
N LEU A 215 -12.93 -9.40 19.77
CA LEU A 215 -12.23 -10.11 20.83
C LEU A 215 -12.67 -11.59 20.92
N ALA A 216 -13.97 -11.86 20.79
CA ALA A 216 -14.48 -13.22 20.80
C ALA A 216 -14.03 -14.03 19.56
N ALA A 217 -13.96 -13.40 18.39
CA ALA A 217 -13.64 -14.09 17.13
C ALA A 217 -12.14 -14.21 16.85
N GLU A 218 -11.36 -13.16 17.14
CA GLU A 218 -9.95 -13.05 16.78
C GLU A 218 -9.01 -13.14 18.00
N GLY A 219 -9.57 -13.03 19.21
CA GLY A 219 -8.78 -12.87 20.43
C GLY A 219 -8.18 -11.47 20.58
N PRO A 220 -7.43 -11.23 21.67
CA PRO A 220 -6.77 -9.95 21.91
C PRO A 220 -5.78 -9.61 20.79
N GLN A 221 -5.84 -8.38 20.28
CA GLN A 221 -4.96 -7.88 19.23
C GLN A 221 -3.99 -6.82 19.78
N MET A 222 -2.84 -6.65 19.13
CA MET A 222 -1.87 -5.61 19.44
C MET A 222 -1.19 -5.09 18.17
N GLU A 223 -0.68 -3.86 18.22
CA GLU A 223 0.22 -3.38 17.17
C GLU A 223 1.64 -3.88 17.39
N ASP A 224 2.31 -4.36 16.34
CA ASP A 224 3.74 -4.65 16.35
C ASP A 224 4.59 -3.35 16.36
N ALA A 225 5.91 -3.48 16.34
CA ALA A 225 6.82 -2.33 16.37
C ALA A 225 6.74 -1.44 15.12
N TYR A 226 6.09 -1.92 14.05
CA TYR A 226 5.93 -1.24 12.77
C TYR A 226 4.51 -0.70 12.60
N GLY A 227 3.59 -0.94 13.55
CA GLY A 227 2.22 -0.46 13.52
C GLY A 227 1.23 -1.40 12.81
N ARG A 228 1.60 -2.66 12.53
CA ARG A 228 0.67 -3.69 12.00
C ARG A 228 -0.07 -4.39 13.13
N VAL A 229 -1.32 -4.77 12.90
CA VAL A 229 -2.10 -5.53 13.88
C VAL A 229 -1.75 -7.01 13.82
N VAL A 230 -1.39 -7.57 14.97
CA VAL A 230 -1.06 -8.98 15.17
C VAL A 230 -1.76 -9.50 16.44
N PRO A 231 -1.98 -10.82 16.57
CA PRO A 231 -2.50 -11.39 17.81
C PRO A 231 -1.59 -11.06 19.00
N ALA A 232 -2.16 -10.72 20.14
CA ALA A 232 -1.41 -10.33 21.34
C ALA A 232 -0.91 -11.55 22.12
N THR A 233 -0.05 -12.35 21.48
CA THR A 233 0.61 -13.50 22.11
C THR A 233 1.92 -13.07 22.80
N PRO A 234 2.41 -13.83 23.80
CA PRO A 234 3.70 -13.56 24.44
C PRO A 234 4.88 -13.47 23.45
N GLU A 235 4.83 -14.26 22.37
CA GLU A 235 5.84 -14.25 21.31
C GLU A 235 5.82 -12.91 20.55
N ASN A 236 4.63 -12.43 20.17
CA ASN A 236 4.49 -11.15 19.46
C ASN A 236 4.84 -9.96 20.35
N MET A 237 4.52 -10.01 21.64
CA MET A 237 4.94 -9.00 22.62
C MET A 237 6.48 -8.94 22.74
N THR A 238 7.12 -10.09 22.93
CA THR A 238 8.58 -10.18 22.99
C THR A 238 9.23 -9.72 21.69
N LYS A 239 8.64 -10.08 20.54
CA LYS A 239 9.13 -9.65 19.22
C LYS A 239 9.03 -8.13 19.07
N LYS A 240 7.92 -7.51 19.47
CA LYS A 240 7.75 -6.05 19.45
C LYS A 240 8.84 -5.36 20.24
N GLU A 241 9.12 -5.80 21.47
CA GLU A 241 10.16 -5.18 22.31
C GLU A 241 11.54 -5.26 21.65
N LYS A 242 11.90 -6.43 21.09
CA LYS A 242 13.16 -6.61 20.37
C LYS A 242 13.24 -5.70 19.15
N ASP A 243 12.17 -5.64 18.36
CA ASP A 243 12.11 -4.82 17.15
C ASP A 243 12.20 -3.33 17.48
N LEU A 244 11.55 -2.86 18.55
CA LEU A 244 11.66 -1.46 19.02
C LEU A 244 13.10 -1.09 19.39
N VAL A 245 13.83 -1.98 20.06
CA VAL A 245 15.25 -1.78 20.38
C VAL A 245 16.10 -1.69 19.11
N LEU A 246 15.82 -2.54 18.11
CA LEU A 246 16.53 -2.50 16.84
C LEU A 246 16.24 -1.22 16.06
N ILE A 247 14.97 -0.80 16.00
CA ILE A 247 14.55 0.45 15.37
C ILE A 247 15.25 1.64 16.03
N ALA A 248 15.25 1.71 17.37
CA ALA A 248 15.94 2.78 18.09
C ALA A 248 17.44 2.80 17.77
N ARG A 249 18.11 1.64 17.79
CA ARG A 249 19.54 1.53 17.42
C ARG A 249 19.81 1.97 15.99
N GLN A 250 18.91 1.66 15.07
CA GLN A 250 19.06 2.05 13.67
C GLN A 250 18.84 3.56 13.51
N ALA A 251 17.83 4.13 14.14
CA ALA A 251 17.58 5.57 14.13
C ALA A 251 18.77 6.38 14.68
N GLU A 252 19.41 5.90 15.74
CA GLU A 252 20.64 6.50 16.28
C GLU A 252 21.80 6.47 15.27
N LYS A 253 21.97 5.33 14.57
CA LYS A 253 22.99 5.21 13.52
C LYS A 253 22.68 6.12 12.32
N ASP A 254 21.42 6.19 11.91
CA ASP A 254 20.99 7.01 10.78
C ASP A 254 21.15 8.50 11.10
N ARG A 255 20.82 8.93 12.33
CA ARG A 255 21.06 10.30 12.79
C ARG A 255 22.56 10.63 12.78
N ALA A 256 23.40 9.75 13.33
CA ALA A 256 24.85 9.94 13.32
C ALA A 256 25.43 9.97 11.88
N ALA A 257 24.90 9.15 10.99
CA ALA A 257 25.27 9.14 9.58
C ALA A 257 24.83 10.44 8.87
N ALA A 258 23.60 10.91 9.13
CA ALA A 258 23.06 12.16 8.60
C ALA A 258 23.88 13.38 9.07
N GLU A 259 24.19 13.47 10.37
CA GLU A 259 25.07 14.52 10.91
C GLU A 259 26.47 14.49 10.28
N LYS A 260 27.03 13.30 10.07
CA LYS A 260 28.33 13.15 9.39
C LYS A 260 28.25 13.58 7.92
N ALA A 261 27.17 13.21 7.22
CA ALA A 261 26.95 13.61 5.84
C ALA A 261 26.78 15.13 5.72
N ASP A 262 26.01 15.75 6.62
CA ASP A 262 25.79 17.19 6.64
C ASP A 262 27.08 17.97 6.94
N ARG A 263 27.87 17.53 7.93
CA ARG A 263 29.22 18.11 8.17
C ARG A 263 30.11 18.05 6.93
N LYS A 264 30.10 16.92 6.21
CA LYS A 264 30.90 16.75 4.97
C LYS A 264 30.39 17.67 3.86
N ARG A 265 29.06 17.82 3.73
CA ARG A 265 28.39 18.71 2.78
C ARG A 265 28.76 20.17 3.02
N LEU A 266 28.59 20.67 4.24
CA LEU A 266 28.95 22.04 4.63
C LEU A 266 30.44 22.32 4.43
N ALA A 267 31.32 21.38 4.76
CA ALA A 267 32.74 21.52 4.50
C ALA A 267 33.06 21.63 2.99
N ALA A 268 32.33 20.90 2.14
CA ALA A 268 32.48 20.99 0.69
C ALA A 268 31.98 22.33 0.13
N CYS A 269 30.84 22.83 0.61
CA CYS A 269 30.32 24.16 0.25
C CYS A 269 31.29 25.26 0.66
N LYS A 270 31.83 25.20 1.88
CA LYS A 270 32.86 26.13 2.35
C LYS A 270 34.08 26.17 1.43
N ARG A 271 34.56 25.01 0.94
CA ARG A 271 35.66 24.95 -0.04
C ARG A 271 35.33 25.58 -1.39
N ARG A 272 34.05 25.67 -1.74
CA ARG A 272 33.54 26.29 -2.97
C ARG A 272 33.12 27.75 -2.79
N GLY A 273 33.31 28.33 -1.60
CA GLY A 273 32.89 29.70 -1.28
C GLY A 273 31.37 29.87 -1.14
N ILE A 274 30.62 28.77 -1.01
CA ILE A 274 29.16 28.77 -0.82
C ILE A 274 28.88 28.89 0.68
N THR A 275 27.98 29.80 1.07
CA THR A 275 27.56 29.98 2.46
C THR A 275 26.76 28.76 2.95
N PRO A 276 26.63 28.52 4.27
CA PRO A 276 25.80 27.44 4.79
C PRO A 276 24.34 27.51 4.34
N ASP A 277 23.78 28.73 4.25
CA ASP A 277 22.38 28.97 3.87
C ASP A 277 22.15 28.73 2.37
N ASP A 278 23.16 28.98 1.54
CA ASP A 278 23.13 28.72 0.09
C ASP A 278 23.64 27.31 -0.27
N CYS A 279 24.04 26.52 0.72
CA CYS A 279 24.55 25.17 0.47
C CYS A 279 23.38 24.22 0.22
N PRO A 280 23.26 23.62 -0.98
CA PRO A 280 22.12 22.78 -1.32
C PRO A 280 21.97 21.65 -0.31
N GLY A 281 20.75 21.48 0.21
CA GLY A 281 20.40 20.43 1.15
C GLY A 281 20.48 19.03 0.51
N PRO A 282 20.37 17.95 1.30
CA PRO A 282 20.12 16.64 0.73
C PRO A 282 18.82 16.69 -0.10
N GLU A 283 18.88 16.27 -1.37
CA GLU A 283 17.68 16.05 -2.18
C GLU A 283 16.83 15.01 -1.45
N LEU A 284 15.69 15.44 -0.90
CA LEU A 284 14.64 14.52 -0.53
C LEU A 284 14.11 13.95 -1.86
N PRO A 285 14.01 12.62 -2.04
CA PRO A 285 13.36 12.07 -3.22
C PRO A 285 11.98 12.72 -3.31
N ASP A 286 11.62 13.20 -4.51
CA ASP A 286 10.34 13.90 -4.75
C ASP A 286 9.25 13.18 -3.97
N ALA A 287 8.76 13.86 -2.92
CA ALA A 287 7.67 13.33 -2.13
C ALA A 287 6.49 13.24 -3.09
N VAL A 288 6.23 12.04 -3.59
CA VAL A 288 4.94 11.74 -4.19
C VAL A 288 3.95 12.00 -3.06
N VAL A 289 3.33 13.17 -3.08
CA VAL A 289 2.23 13.52 -2.18
C VAL A 289 1.09 12.61 -2.59
N THR A 290 1.11 11.38 -2.07
CA THR A 290 -0.03 10.48 -2.15
C THR A 290 -1.11 11.09 -1.28
N VAL A 291 -2.14 11.62 -1.92
CA VAL A 291 -3.32 12.20 -1.26
C VAL A 291 -4.00 11.08 -0.49
N GLY A 292 -3.59 10.81 0.75
CA GLY A 292 -4.06 9.63 1.48
C GLY A 292 -3.22 9.20 2.68
N THR A 293 -1.96 9.60 2.75
CA THR A 293 -1.13 9.42 3.94
C THR A 293 -1.36 10.60 4.88
N SER A 294 -2.05 10.36 6.00
CA SER A 294 -1.87 11.27 7.13
C SER A 294 -0.44 11.04 7.61
N ASP A 295 0.42 12.05 7.47
CA ASP A 295 1.75 12.04 8.08
C ASP A 295 1.64 11.53 9.51
N THR A 296 2.31 10.41 9.78
CA THR A 296 2.77 10.08 11.13
C THR A 296 3.86 11.07 11.49
N SER A 297 3.48 12.33 11.68
CA SER A 297 4.27 13.28 12.44
C SER A 297 4.25 12.79 13.89
N THR A 298 5.36 12.19 14.27
CA THR A 298 5.89 12.10 15.64
C THR A 298 5.15 12.97 16.65
N ASN A 299 4.42 12.33 17.56
CA ASN A 299 4.21 12.87 18.91
C ASN A 299 5.26 12.20 19.80
N GLY A 300 6.31 12.95 20.07
CA GLY A 300 7.42 12.67 20.96
C GLY A 300 8.24 13.94 21.09
#